data_AF-S9XG98-F1
#
_entry.id   AF-S9XG98-F1
#
_cell.length_a   1.000
_cell.length_b   1.000
_cell.length_c   1.000
_cell.angle_alpha   90.00
_cell.angle_beta   90.00
_cell.angle_gamma   90.00
#
_symmetry.space_group_name_H-M   'P 1'
#
loop_
_entity.id
_entity.type
_entity.pdbx_description
1 polymer ?
#
loop_
_entity_poly.entity_id
_entity_poly.type
_entity_poly.pdbx_seq_one_letter_code
_entity_poly.pdbx_strand_id
1 'polypeptide(L)'
;MEDIDLGFLAEGSLKQSDLLDVECSRVGGPPLLLRSKDVASIKEKCGSNKNFLLQMYAPRNNESSFHRIIYVFVDKDGKAQEEGWTKGIRVFRSQASKTEFKNLDLTLEENFNSKLCSPREIEVDSDPSDEPSEVQQKDLQDVKVETENPTNEPYTKATGDTSFLKFQKCISRAPDQILRYYHSPSSQPLWCNKDGIPTSVPDCSCGAKRILEVQIVSTLLAELEIDHSAEDALDWGVLTIYTCSESCDLANKGIAEEVCWLQKFSDQGIEAPE
;
A
#
# COMPACT_ATOMS: atom_id res chain seq x y z
N MET A 1 -17.37 12.33 5.42
CA MET A 1 -16.82 11.04 5.88
C MET A 1 -15.98 10.54 4.73
N GLU A 2 -14.67 10.41 4.91
CA GLU A 2 -13.81 9.84 3.86
C GLU A 2 -14.14 8.35 3.79
N ASP A 3 -14.52 7.87 2.61
CA ASP A 3 -14.84 6.48 2.35
C ASP A 3 -13.50 5.72 2.19
N ILE A 4 -12.93 5.35 3.35
CA ILE A 4 -11.63 4.72 3.49
C ILE A 4 -11.81 3.45 4.31
N ASP A 5 -11.32 2.34 3.77
CA ASP A 5 -11.15 1.13 4.55
C ASP A 5 -9.68 0.92 4.94
N LEU A 6 -9.47 0.33 6.11
CA LEU A 6 -8.18 -0.07 6.64
C LEU A 6 -8.00 -1.58 6.42
N GLY A 7 -6.80 -1.98 6.00
CA GLY A 7 -6.45 -3.39 5.84
C GLY A 7 -5.58 -3.88 6.99
N PHE A 8 -5.87 -5.07 7.49
CA PHE A 8 -5.20 -5.75 8.60
C PHE A 8 -4.81 -7.16 8.19
N LEU A 9 -3.71 -7.69 8.74
CA LEU A 9 -3.38 -9.09 8.49
C LEU A 9 -4.17 -10.01 9.42
N ALA A 10 -4.94 -10.93 8.83
CA ALA A 10 -5.68 -11.94 9.57
C ALA A 10 -4.77 -12.81 10.44
N GLU A 11 -5.32 -13.35 11.53
CA GLU A 11 -4.64 -14.38 12.32
C GLU A 11 -4.66 -15.71 11.57
N GLY A 12 -3.47 -16.32 11.42
CA GLY A 12 -3.31 -17.65 10.84
C GLY A 12 -2.81 -17.67 9.40
N SER A 13 -2.50 -18.89 8.94
CA SER A 13 -1.95 -19.14 7.60
C SER A 13 -3.04 -19.43 6.59
N LEU A 14 -2.87 -18.94 5.36
CA LEU A 14 -3.75 -19.30 4.24
C LEU A 14 -3.68 -20.78 3.90
N LYS A 15 -4.83 -21.39 3.62
CA LYS A 15 -4.93 -22.73 3.04
C LYS A 15 -4.82 -22.65 1.51
N GLN A 16 -4.62 -23.80 0.88
CA GLN A 16 -4.55 -23.89 -0.58
C GLN A 16 -5.82 -23.38 -1.28
N SER A 17 -7.01 -23.58 -0.67
CA SER A 17 -8.27 -23.05 -1.19
C SER A 17 -8.25 -21.53 -1.27
N ASP A 18 -7.73 -20.89 -0.24
CA ASP A 18 -7.71 -19.43 -0.08
C ASP A 18 -6.67 -18.84 -1.05
N LEU A 19 -5.59 -19.59 -1.33
CA LEU A 19 -4.65 -19.21 -2.37
C LEU A 19 -5.29 -19.12 -3.76
N LEU A 20 -6.28 -19.96 -4.04
CA LEU A 20 -7.03 -20.03 -5.29
C LEU A 20 -8.31 -19.16 -5.30
N ASP A 21 -8.61 -18.47 -4.20
CA ASP A 21 -9.68 -17.48 -4.16
C ASP A 21 -9.17 -16.15 -4.70
N VAL A 22 -9.86 -15.62 -5.71
CA VAL A 22 -9.55 -14.34 -6.33
C VAL A 22 -9.94 -13.16 -5.44
N GLU A 23 -10.94 -13.35 -4.59
CA GLU A 23 -11.47 -12.32 -3.71
C GLU A 23 -10.60 -12.17 -2.45
N CYS A 24 -9.76 -13.17 -2.15
CA CYS A 24 -8.79 -13.14 -1.07
C CYS A 24 -7.65 -12.16 -1.38
N SER A 25 -7.78 -10.95 -0.83
CA SER A 25 -6.67 -10.01 -0.69
C SER A 25 -5.65 -10.60 0.28
N ARG A 26 -4.36 -10.54 -0.04
CA ARG A 26 -3.32 -11.17 0.77
C ARG A 26 -1.95 -10.54 0.60
N VAL A 27 -1.15 -10.63 1.65
CA VAL A 27 0.31 -10.42 1.60
C VAL A 27 0.99 -11.78 1.45
N GLY A 28 2.07 -11.83 0.66
CA GLY A 28 2.88 -13.02 0.47
C GLY A 28 2.23 -14.10 -0.41
N GLY A 29 2.94 -15.22 -0.52
CA GLY A 29 2.55 -16.34 -1.38
C GLY A 29 2.73 -16.08 -2.87
N PRO A 30 2.31 -17.02 -3.74
CA PRO A 30 2.27 -16.80 -5.17
C PRO A 30 1.04 -15.94 -5.56
N PRO A 31 1.16 -14.99 -6.50
CA PRO A 31 0.02 -14.29 -7.05
C PRO A 31 -0.89 -15.25 -7.83
N LEU A 32 -2.20 -15.06 -7.69
CA LEU A 32 -3.22 -15.74 -8.50
C LEU A 32 -3.47 -14.96 -9.79
N LEU A 33 -4.10 -15.59 -10.79
CA LEU A 33 -4.69 -14.91 -11.96
C LEU A 33 -3.71 -14.04 -12.77
N LEU A 34 -2.44 -14.42 -12.80
CA LEU A 34 -1.50 -13.91 -13.79
C LEU A 34 -1.64 -14.77 -15.04
N ARG A 35 -2.24 -14.23 -16.10
CA ARG A 35 -2.34 -14.95 -17.37
C ARG A 35 -0.93 -15.30 -17.84
N SER A 36 -0.71 -16.51 -18.33
CA SER A 36 0.65 -16.99 -18.67
C SER A 36 1.37 -16.07 -19.67
N LYS A 37 0.63 -15.39 -20.55
CA LYS A 37 1.16 -14.38 -21.49
C LYS A 37 1.74 -13.14 -20.81
N ASP A 38 1.25 -12.77 -19.62
CA ASP A 38 1.67 -11.57 -18.89
C ASP A 38 2.88 -11.85 -17.99
N VAL A 39 3.05 -13.10 -17.54
CA VAL A 39 4.16 -13.53 -16.66
C VAL A 39 5.51 -13.11 -17.23
N ALA A 40 5.74 -13.32 -18.52
CA ALA A 40 6.98 -12.92 -19.17
C ALA A 40 7.20 -11.40 -19.12
N SER A 41 6.16 -10.60 -19.38
CA SER A 41 6.24 -9.14 -19.32
C SER A 41 6.47 -8.63 -17.89
N ILE A 42 5.81 -9.24 -16.89
CA ILE A 42 6.02 -8.90 -15.47
C ILE A 42 7.45 -9.25 -15.06
N LYS A 43 7.97 -10.42 -15.45
CA LYS A 43 9.36 -10.81 -15.16
C LYS A 43 10.37 -9.87 -15.81
N GLU A 44 10.15 -9.48 -17.06
CA GLU A 44 11.02 -8.51 -17.74
C GLU A 44 11.02 -7.17 -17.00
N LYS A 45 9.83 -6.68 -16.64
CA LYS A 45 9.64 -5.43 -15.93
C LYS A 45 10.23 -5.46 -14.52
N CYS A 46 9.95 -6.51 -13.76
CA CYS A 46 10.41 -6.67 -12.38
C CYS A 46 11.90 -7.03 -12.30
N GLY A 47 12.44 -7.66 -13.35
CA GLY A 47 13.76 -8.28 -13.31
C GLY A 47 13.82 -9.42 -12.30
N SER A 48 15.05 -9.85 -11.99
CA SER A 48 15.30 -10.89 -10.99
C SER A 48 15.34 -10.36 -9.55
N ASN A 49 15.22 -9.04 -9.35
CA ASN A 49 15.45 -8.41 -8.04
C ASN A 49 14.18 -8.13 -7.24
N LYS A 50 12.98 -8.35 -7.80
CA LYS A 50 11.73 -8.07 -7.09
C LYS A 50 11.05 -9.34 -6.59
N ASN A 51 10.49 -9.25 -5.40
CA ASN A 51 9.60 -10.22 -4.81
C ASN A 51 8.16 -9.72 -4.92
N PHE A 52 7.22 -10.66 -5.01
CA PHE A 52 5.82 -10.34 -4.79
C PHE A 52 5.61 -9.91 -3.34
N LEU A 53 4.87 -8.82 -3.13
CA LEU A 53 4.52 -8.31 -1.81
C LEU A 53 3.08 -8.67 -1.47
N LEU A 54 2.12 -8.24 -2.29
CA LEU A 54 0.71 -8.46 -2.03
C LEU A 54 -0.13 -8.48 -3.31
N GLN A 55 -1.30 -9.11 -3.22
CA GLN A 55 -2.43 -8.91 -4.15
C GLN A 55 -3.61 -8.35 -3.36
N MET A 56 -4.35 -7.47 -4.00
CA MET A 56 -5.58 -6.92 -3.43
C MET A 56 -6.70 -7.00 -4.45
N TYR A 57 -7.80 -7.62 -4.04
CA TYR A 57 -9.05 -7.61 -4.79
C TYR A 57 -9.74 -6.26 -4.61
N ALA A 58 -9.87 -5.50 -5.69
CA ALA A 58 -10.39 -4.14 -5.68
C ALA A 58 -11.40 -3.96 -6.82
N PRO A 59 -12.58 -4.61 -6.72
CA PRO A 59 -13.61 -4.54 -7.74
C PRO A 59 -14.09 -3.09 -7.92
N ARG A 60 -14.54 -2.77 -9.14
CA ARG A 60 -15.21 -1.51 -9.46
C ARG A 60 -16.59 -1.83 -10.04
N ASN A 61 -17.52 -0.88 -9.92
CA ASN A 61 -18.88 -0.98 -10.48
C ASN A 61 -18.89 -0.81 -12.01
N ASN A 62 -18.14 -1.62 -12.72
CA ASN A 62 -18.07 -1.67 -14.18
C ASN A 62 -17.90 -3.13 -14.63
N GLU A 63 -18.62 -3.53 -15.69
CA GLU A 63 -18.63 -4.89 -16.22
C GLU A 63 -17.22 -5.37 -16.64
N SER A 64 -16.42 -4.50 -17.25
CA SER A 64 -15.06 -4.85 -17.72
C SER A 64 -14.00 -4.89 -16.61
N SER A 65 -14.37 -4.54 -15.38
CA SER A 65 -13.49 -4.60 -14.21
C SER A 65 -14.20 -5.21 -13.01
N PHE A 66 -15.08 -6.19 -13.28
CA PHE A 66 -15.84 -6.91 -12.27
C PHE A 66 -14.90 -7.63 -11.29
N HIS A 67 -13.99 -8.47 -11.82
CA HIS A 67 -12.83 -8.92 -11.06
C HIS A 67 -11.66 -8.01 -11.40
N ARG A 68 -11.14 -7.33 -10.40
CA ARG A 68 -10.02 -6.38 -10.55
C ARG A 68 -9.05 -6.60 -9.42
N ILE A 69 -7.80 -6.84 -9.78
CA ILE A 69 -6.75 -7.22 -8.84
C ILE A 69 -5.56 -6.28 -9.05
N ILE A 70 -5.04 -5.76 -7.94
CA ILE A 70 -3.81 -4.97 -7.90
C ILE A 70 -2.73 -5.85 -7.29
N TYR A 71 -1.64 -6.05 -8.04
CA TYR A 71 -0.44 -6.75 -7.58
C TYR A 71 0.65 -5.74 -7.28
N VAL A 72 1.35 -5.95 -6.17
CA VAL A 72 2.49 -5.12 -5.77
C VAL A 72 3.72 -6.01 -5.66
N PHE A 73 4.80 -5.58 -6.30
CA PHE A 73 6.11 -6.18 -6.24
C PHE A 73 7.10 -5.17 -5.67
N VAL A 74 8.00 -5.62 -4.81
CA VAL A 74 9.01 -4.79 -4.13
C VAL A 74 10.38 -5.41 -4.36
N ASP A 75 11.44 -4.60 -4.36
CA ASP A 75 12.79 -5.14 -4.39
C ASP A 75 13.07 -6.08 -3.21
N LYS A 76 14.05 -6.96 -3.41
CA LYS A 76 14.56 -7.84 -2.36
C LYS A 76 15.26 -7.09 -1.24
N ASP A 77 15.81 -5.92 -1.57
CA ASP A 77 16.52 -5.01 -0.69
C ASP A 77 16.11 -3.55 -0.98
N GLY A 78 16.46 -2.64 -0.08
CA GLY A 78 16.17 -1.22 -0.16
C GLY A 78 17.08 -0.43 -1.11
N LYS A 79 18.04 -1.06 -1.79
CA LYS A 79 19.06 -0.35 -2.60
C LYS A 79 18.46 0.52 -3.71
N ALA A 80 17.32 0.11 -4.25
CA ALA A 80 16.61 0.83 -5.32
C ALA A 80 15.34 1.55 -4.82
N GLN A 81 15.14 1.66 -3.50
CA GLN A 81 14.05 2.45 -2.92
C GLN A 81 14.44 3.93 -2.83
N GLU A 82 14.20 4.61 -3.95
CA GLU A 82 14.27 6.07 -4.04
C GLU A 82 12.94 6.70 -3.62
N GLU A 83 12.98 7.83 -2.93
CA GLU A 83 11.79 8.65 -2.68
C GLU A 83 11.20 9.19 -3.99
N GLY A 84 9.88 9.32 -4.01
CA GLY A 84 9.15 9.79 -5.18
C GLY A 84 8.58 8.66 -6.04
N TRP A 85 8.52 8.87 -7.35
CA TRP A 85 8.06 7.87 -8.32
C TRP A 85 9.08 6.73 -8.43
N THR A 86 9.00 5.80 -7.50
CA THR A 86 10.01 4.78 -7.30
C THR A 86 9.90 3.67 -8.34
N LYS A 87 11.05 3.18 -8.81
CA LYS A 87 11.13 1.91 -9.55
C LYS A 87 11.31 0.73 -8.61
N GLY A 88 11.52 1.00 -7.32
CA GLY A 88 11.69 -0.02 -6.29
C GLY A 88 10.44 -0.85 -6.09
N ILE A 89 9.28 -0.20 -6.24
CA ILE A 89 7.96 -0.80 -6.23
C ILE A 89 7.40 -0.87 -7.64
N ARG A 90 6.83 -2.02 -8.02
CA ARG A 90 6.08 -2.18 -9.27
C ARG A 90 4.67 -2.62 -8.99
N VAL A 91 3.74 -1.86 -9.55
CA VAL A 91 2.32 -2.08 -9.38
C VAL A 91 1.72 -2.47 -10.71
N PHE A 92 0.94 -3.54 -10.68
CA PHE A 92 0.26 -4.04 -11.84
C PHE A 92 -1.22 -4.25 -11.55
N ARG A 93 -2.06 -4.03 -12.55
CA ARG A 93 -3.49 -4.28 -12.47
C ARG A 93 -3.91 -5.29 -13.53
N SER A 94 -4.63 -6.31 -13.10
CA SER A 94 -5.33 -7.26 -13.97
C SER A 94 -6.83 -7.13 -13.75
N GLN A 95 -7.60 -7.37 -14.81
CA GLN A 95 -9.05 -7.30 -14.78
C GLN A 95 -9.67 -8.38 -15.66
N ALA A 96 -10.90 -8.74 -15.31
CA ALA A 96 -11.76 -9.57 -16.14
C ALA A 96 -13.23 -9.22 -15.87
N SER A 97 -14.06 -9.33 -16.90
CA SER A 97 -15.50 -9.39 -16.71
C SER A 97 -15.91 -10.69 -16.02
N LYS A 98 -17.12 -10.72 -15.46
CA LYS A 98 -17.68 -11.92 -14.83
C LYS A 98 -17.76 -13.12 -15.77
N THR A 99 -17.96 -12.88 -17.08
CA THR A 99 -18.06 -13.95 -18.08
C THR A 99 -16.68 -14.44 -18.50
N GLU A 100 -15.72 -13.54 -18.72
CA GLU A 100 -14.34 -13.92 -19.05
C GLU A 100 -13.71 -14.69 -17.89
N PHE A 101 -13.91 -14.22 -16.66
CA PHE A 101 -13.35 -14.81 -15.45
C PHE A 101 -13.69 -16.29 -15.27
N LYS A 102 -14.93 -16.70 -15.59
CA LYS A 102 -15.35 -18.11 -15.55
C LYS A 102 -14.55 -19.03 -16.48
N ASN A 103 -13.90 -18.46 -17.49
CA ASN A 103 -13.09 -19.19 -18.46
C ASN A 103 -11.59 -18.99 -18.24
N LEU A 104 -11.18 -18.24 -17.20
CA LEU A 104 -9.77 -18.06 -16.87
C LEU A 104 -9.25 -19.25 -16.07
N ASP A 105 -8.02 -19.64 -16.39
CA ASP A 105 -7.28 -20.62 -15.61
C ASP A 105 -6.73 -19.95 -14.35
N LEU A 106 -7.25 -20.35 -13.19
CA LEU A 106 -6.83 -19.89 -11.87
C LEU A 106 -5.57 -20.66 -11.44
N THR A 107 -4.45 -20.37 -12.08
CA THR A 107 -3.16 -20.96 -11.74
C THR A 107 -2.35 -20.00 -10.85
N LEU A 108 -1.70 -20.56 -9.82
CA LEU A 108 -0.74 -19.85 -8.98
C LEU A 108 0.60 -19.73 -9.70
N GLU A 109 1.15 -18.52 -9.76
CA GLU A 109 2.46 -18.29 -10.34
C GLU A 109 3.58 -18.43 -9.30
N GLU A 110 3.98 -19.68 -9.05
CA GLU A 110 5.03 -20.05 -8.08
C GLU A 110 6.38 -19.36 -8.31
N ASN A 111 6.64 -18.90 -9.54
CA ASN A 111 7.85 -18.14 -9.86
C ASN A 111 7.94 -16.79 -9.15
N PHE A 112 6.80 -16.27 -8.71
CA PHE A 112 6.69 -15.04 -7.96
C PHE A 112 6.41 -15.28 -6.47
N ASN A 113 6.48 -16.52 -5.99
CA ASN A 113 6.23 -16.82 -4.60
C ASN A 113 7.10 -15.92 -3.69
N SER A 114 6.43 -15.16 -2.82
CA SER A 114 7.12 -14.23 -1.93
C SER A 114 8.04 -14.96 -0.97
N LYS A 115 9.27 -14.46 -0.85
CA LYS A 115 10.22 -14.86 0.21
C LYS A 115 10.26 -13.85 1.35
N LEU A 116 9.37 -12.85 1.32
CA LEU A 116 9.36 -11.78 2.30
C LEU A 116 8.51 -12.11 3.51
N CYS A 117 7.50 -12.96 3.40
CA CYS A 117 6.69 -13.38 4.53
C CYS A 117 5.84 -14.60 4.16
N SER A 118 5.38 -15.31 5.17
CA SER A 118 4.35 -16.33 5.01
C SER A 118 3.01 -15.72 4.51
N PRO A 119 2.23 -16.43 3.67
CA PRO A 119 1.00 -15.88 3.10
C PRO A 119 -0.09 -15.69 4.16
N ARG A 120 -0.66 -14.48 4.23
CA ARG A 120 -1.74 -14.12 5.16
C ARG A 120 -2.80 -13.27 4.47
N GLU A 121 -4.06 -13.49 4.83
CA GLU A 121 -5.20 -12.72 4.33
C GLU A 121 -5.12 -11.27 4.81
N ILE A 122 -5.60 -10.36 3.98
CA ILE A 122 -5.85 -8.96 4.35
C ILE A 122 -7.35 -8.83 4.59
N GLU A 123 -7.71 -8.67 5.86
CA GLU A 123 -9.07 -8.34 6.28
C GLU A 123 -9.26 -6.82 6.23
N VAL A 124 -10.48 -6.40 5.90
CA VAL A 124 -10.80 -5.00 5.67
C VAL A 124 -11.85 -4.56 6.68
N ASP A 125 -11.59 -3.46 7.36
CA ASP A 125 -12.55 -2.78 8.25
C ASP A 125 -12.59 -1.29 7.90
N SER A 126 -13.73 -0.63 8.11
CA SER A 126 -13.85 0.79 7.79
C SER A 126 -13.02 1.63 8.76
N ASP A 127 -12.43 2.73 8.29
CA ASP A 127 -11.70 3.65 9.18
C ASP A 127 -12.67 4.12 10.29
N PRO A 128 -12.33 3.91 11.58
CA PRO A 128 -13.13 4.40 12.70
C PRO A 128 -13.01 5.94 12.72
N SER A 129 -13.74 6.60 11.83
CA SER A 129 -13.81 8.04 11.81
C SER A 129 -14.44 8.47 13.13
N ASP A 130 -13.67 9.16 13.98
CA ASP A 130 -14.24 9.88 15.11
C ASP A 130 -15.39 10.76 14.55
N GLU A 131 -16.64 10.52 14.98
CA GLU A 131 -17.68 11.55 14.88
C GLU A 131 -17.06 12.84 15.42
N PRO A 132 -17.16 13.98 14.71
CA PRO A 132 -16.47 15.18 15.13
C PRO A 132 -17.08 15.65 16.45
N SER A 133 -16.40 15.42 17.57
CA SER A 133 -16.49 16.35 18.68
C SER A 133 -16.06 17.70 18.11
N GLU A 134 -16.96 18.68 18.12
CA GLU A 134 -16.76 20.05 17.62
C GLU A 134 -15.49 20.67 18.23
N VAL A 135 -14.31 20.38 17.69
CA VAL A 135 -13.10 21.12 17.98
C VAL A 135 -13.03 22.18 16.89
N GLN A 136 -13.51 23.37 17.26
CA GLN A 136 -13.47 24.55 16.42
C GLN A 136 -12.07 24.73 15.83
N GLN A 137 -12.04 24.97 14.53
CA GLN A 137 -10.88 25.08 13.66
C GLN A 137 -9.96 26.28 13.96
N LYS A 138 -9.94 26.79 15.20
CA LYS A 138 -9.22 28.02 15.58
C LYS A 138 -7.96 27.84 16.42
N ASP A 139 -7.75 26.72 17.10
CA ASP A 139 -6.60 26.60 18.03
C ASP A 139 -5.66 25.44 17.67
N LEU A 140 -5.08 25.45 16.47
CA LEU A 140 -3.96 24.57 16.10
C LEU A 140 -2.60 25.28 16.18
N GLN A 141 -2.55 26.54 16.60
CA GLN A 141 -1.30 27.27 16.82
C GLN A 141 -0.85 27.28 18.29
N ASP A 142 -1.71 26.92 19.24
CA ASP A 142 -1.41 27.02 20.69
C ASP A 142 -1.77 25.75 21.49
N VAL A 143 -1.76 24.57 20.87
CA VAL A 143 -1.87 23.30 21.63
C VAL A 143 -0.54 23.01 22.32
N LYS A 144 -0.35 23.54 23.53
CA LYS A 144 0.57 22.92 24.50
C LYS A 144 -0.06 21.62 24.96
N VAL A 145 0.36 20.51 24.37
CA VAL A 145 0.08 19.18 24.93
C VAL A 145 1.00 19.02 26.14
N GLU A 146 0.45 19.16 27.35
CA GLU A 146 1.11 18.67 28.55
C GLU A 146 1.01 17.14 28.52
N THR A 147 2.10 16.48 28.14
CA THR A 147 2.25 15.04 28.29
C THR A 147 2.63 14.74 29.74
N GLU A 148 1.66 14.36 30.56
CA GLU A 148 1.99 13.67 31.82
C GLU A 148 2.62 12.32 31.46
N ASN A 149 3.92 12.21 31.71
CA ASN A 149 4.73 11.05 31.38
C ASN A 149 4.87 10.16 32.64
N PRO A 150 4.19 9.00 32.73
CA PRO A 150 4.22 8.16 33.92
C PRO A 150 5.59 7.48 34.18
N THR A 151 6.54 7.55 33.23
CA THR A 151 7.84 6.85 33.31
C THR A 151 9.08 7.74 33.45
N ASN A 152 8.96 9.08 33.55
CA ASN A 152 10.12 9.99 33.73
C ASN A 152 11.27 9.82 32.71
N GLU A 153 11.01 9.25 31.53
CA GLU A 153 11.98 9.25 30.43
C GLU A 153 11.95 10.60 29.70
N PRO A 154 13.10 11.23 29.42
CA PRO A 154 13.12 12.52 28.74
C PRO A 154 12.75 12.33 27.26
N TYR A 155 11.50 12.58 26.90
CA TYR A 155 11.14 12.75 25.48
C TYR A 155 11.74 14.06 24.96
N THR A 156 12.55 13.93 23.91
CA THR A 156 12.95 15.01 23.01
C THR A 156 11.70 15.77 22.58
N LYS A 157 11.68 17.10 22.75
CA LYS A 157 10.60 17.94 22.23
C LYS A 157 10.49 17.70 20.72
N ALA A 158 9.43 17.03 20.28
CA ALA A 158 9.22 16.74 18.88
C ALA A 158 9.09 18.06 18.09
N THR A 159 10.10 18.39 17.30
CA THR A 159 10.01 19.33 16.17
C THR A 159 9.24 18.69 15.00
N GLY A 160 8.19 17.93 15.31
CA GLY A 160 7.43 17.15 14.34
C GLY A 160 6.54 18.06 13.49
N ASP A 161 6.71 18.01 12.18
CA ASP A 161 5.83 18.72 11.25
C ASP A 161 4.36 18.29 11.44
N THR A 162 3.41 19.19 11.18
CA THR A 162 1.96 18.93 11.39
C THR A 162 1.48 17.70 10.65
N SER A 163 2.11 17.36 9.51
CA SER A 163 1.87 16.16 8.73
C SER A 163 2.21 14.88 9.52
N PHE A 164 3.36 14.86 10.20
CA PHE A 164 3.80 13.71 10.99
C PHE A 164 2.91 13.51 12.23
N LEU A 165 2.51 14.59 12.91
CA LEU A 165 1.56 14.51 14.02
C LEU A 165 0.18 13.98 13.57
N LYS A 166 -0.30 14.43 12.40
CA LYS A 166 -1.53 13.91 11.80
C LYS A 166 -1.38 12.42 11.46
N PHE A 167 -0.26 12.04 10.85
CA PHE A 167 0.08 10.65 10.54
C PHE A 167 0.03 9.79 11.81
N GLN A 168 0.80 10.15 12.84
CA GLN A 168 0.85 9.40 14.10
C GLN A 168 -0.53 9.28 14.75
N LYS A 169 -1.32 10.37 14.80
CA LYS A 169 -2.68 10.34 15.34
C LYS A 169 -3.61 9.43 14.55
N CYS A 170 -3.50 9.40 13.22
CA CYS A 170 -4.31 8.51 12.38
C CYS A 170 -3.89 7.05 12.52
N ILE A 171 -2.58 6.76 12.60
CA ILE A 171 -2.07 5.40 12.81
C ILE A 171 -2.42 4.88 14.21
N SER A 172 -2.36 5.71 15.25
CA SER A 172 -2.61 5.27 16.63
C SER A 172 -4.04 4.79 16.91
N ARG A 173 -5.00 5.13 16.05
CA ARG A 173 -6.38 4.62 16.12
C ARG A 173 -6.49 3.14 15.75
N ALA A 174 -5.61 2.70 14.85
CA ALA A 174 -5.56 1.35 14.33
C ALA A 174 -4.09 1.00 14.03
N PRO A 175 -3.27 0.77 15.07
CA PRO A 175 -1.81 0.67 14.92
C PRO A 175 -1.38 -0.50 14.03
N ASP A 176 -2.18 -1.56 14.00
CA ASP A 176 -1.92 -2.79 13.23
C ASP A 176 -2.36 -2.69 11.75
N GLN A 177 -2.87 -1.52 11.32
CA GLN A 177 -3.23 -1.32 9.91
C GLN A 177 -1.98 -1.43 9.04
N ILE A 178 -2.05 -2.22 7.96
CA ILE A 178 -0.97 -2.36 6.99
C ILE A 178 -1.23 -1.58 5.70
N LEU A 179 -2.49 -1.25 5.43
CA LEU A 179 -2.88 -0.45 4.28
C LEU A 179 -4.15 0.36 4.52
N ARG A 180 -4.39 1.32 3.63
CA ARG A 180 -5.59 2.13 3.50
C ARG A 180 -6.09 2.02 2.06
N TYR A 181 -7.37 1.70 1.88
CA TYR A 181 -8.03 1.62 0.58
C TYR A 181 -8.99 2.79 0.41
N TYR A 182 -8.81 3.56 -0.66
CA TYR A 182 -9.54 4.81 -0.90
C TYR A 182 -10.58 4.63 -2.01
N HIS A 183 -11.84 4.83 -1.67
CA HIS A 183 -12.94 4.71 -2.63
C HIS A 183 -13.20 6.00 -3.40
N SER A 184 -13.01 7.15 -2.75
CA SER A 184 -13.28 8.46 -3.33
C SER A 184 -12.09 9.04 -4.11
N PRO A 185 -12.31 9.59 -5.32
CA PRO A 185 -11.26 10.24 -6.11
C PRO A 185 -10.78 11.58 -5.50
N SER A 186 -11.52 12.15 -4.54
CA SER A 186 -11.11 13.37 -3.84
C SER A 186 -10.27 13.12 -2.59
N SER A 187 -10.12 11.86 -2.16
CA SER A 187 -9.35 11.48 -0.98
C SER A 187 -7.89 11.89 -1.11
N GLN A 188 -7.27 12.21 0.03
CA GLN A 188 -5.87 12.56 0.11
C GLN A 188 -5.09 11.46 0.84
N PRO A 189 -3.86 11.15 0.41
CA PRO A 189 -3.02 10.19 1.12
C PRO A 189 -2.70 10.68 2.54
N LEU A 190 -2.56 9.76 3.48
CA LEU A 190 -2.04 10.08 4.80
C LEU A 190 -0.51 10.18 4.71
N TRP A 191 0.02 11.39 4.57
CA TRP A 191 1.47 11.62 4.44
C TRP A 191 2.17 11.60 5.80
N CYS A 192 3.35 10.97 5.87
CA CYS A 192 4.19 10.98 7.07
C CYS A 192 5.08 12.23 7.16
N ASN A 193 5.27 12.96 6.05
CA ASN A 193 6.01 14.23 5.99
C ASN A 193 5.28 15.26 5.09
N LYS A 194 5.45 16.57 5.36
CA LYS A 194 4.98 17.64 4.45
C LYS A 194 5.76 17.70 3.14
N ASP A 195 7.03 17.33 3.21
CA ASP A 195 7.95 17.35 2.09
C ASP A 195 7.87 16.02 1.35
N GLY A 196 8.29 15.99 0.08
CA GLY A 196 8.21 14.76 -0.71
C GLY A 196 6.78 14.33 -1.07
N ILE A 197 5.86 15.28 -1.21
CA ILE A 197 4.52 15.06 -1.77
C ILE A 197 4.56 15.28 -3.30
N PRO A 198 3.98 14.39 -4.12
CA PRO A 198 4.00 14.55 -5.57
C PRO A 198 3.23 15.80 -6.02
N THR A 199 3.85 16.63 -6.86
CA THR A 199 3.19 17.80 -7.47
C THR A 199 2.26 17.43 -8.63
N SER A 200 2.51 16.28 -9.26
CA SER A 200 1.69 15.73 -10.33
C SER A 200 1.78 14.21 -10.37
N VAL A 201 0.70 13.57 -10.77
CA VAL A 201 0.60 12.11 -10.94
C VAL A 201 0.69 11.78 -12.44
N PRO A 202 1.58 10.86 -12.85
CA PRO A 202 1.68 10.43 -14.24
C PRO A 202 0.37 9.85 -14.78
N ASP A 203 -0.01 10.30 -15.98
CA ASP A 203 -1.19 9.81 -16.69
C ASP A 203 -1.04 8.33 -17.09
N CYS A 204 -2.15 7.62 -17.11
CA CYS A 204 -2.22 6.24 -17.58
C CYS A 204 -1.80 6.15 -19.04
N SER A 205 -1.20 5.02 -19.44
CA SER A 205 -0.80 4.78 -20.83
C SER A 205 -1.97 4.79 -21.83
N CYS A 206 -3.22 4.69 -21.35
CA CYS A 206 -4.41 4.88 -22.18
C CYS A 206 -4.80 6.37 -22.38
N GLY A 207 -4.12 7.29 -21.71
CA GLY A 207 -4.39 8.74 -21.73
C GLY A 207 -5.28 9.25 -20.58
N ALA A 208 -5.88 8.36 -19.77
CA ALA A 208 -6.67 8.76 -18.62
C ALA A 208 -5.80 9.20 -17.44
N LYS A 209 -6.39 9.95 -16.49
CA LYS A 209 -5.72 10.28 -15.23
C LYS A 209 -5.56 9.04 -14.35
N ARG A 210 -4.61 9.10 -13.42
CA ARG A 210 -4.55 8.16 -12.31
C ARG A 210 -5.02 8.82 -11.02
N ILE A 211 -5.73 8.06 -10.21
CA ILE A 211 -6.30 8.50 -8.93
C ILE A 211 -5.70 7.67 -7.79
N LEU A 212 -5.67 8.25 -6.59
CA LEU A 212 -5.30 7.55 -5.37
C LEU A 212 -6.25 6.37 -5.17
N GLU A 213 -5.70 5.21 -4.83
CA GLU A 213 -6.52 4.05 -4.54
C GLU A 213 -6.02 3.23 -3.36
N VAL A 214 -4.71 3.03 -3.22
CA VAL A 214 -4.16 2.23 -2.10
C VAL A 214 -3.00 2.99 -1.49
N GLN A 215 -2.90 2.97 -0.17
CA GLN A 215 -1.70 3.37 0.54
C GLN A 215 -1.26 2.22 1.45
N ILE A 216 -0.04 1.74 1.28
CA ILE A 216 0.58 0.78 2.20
C ILE A 216 1.38 1.59 3.21
N VAL A 217 1.19 1.31 4.50
CA VAL A 217 1.89 2.03 5.58
C VAL A 217 3.08 1.22 6.09
N SER A 218 3.96 1.88 6.85
CA SER A 218 5.20 1.28 7.38
C SER A 218 4.96 0.07 8.30
N THR A 219 3.80 -0.06 8.93
CA THR A 219 3.48 -1.21 9.80
C THR A 219 3.66 -2.55 9.07
N LEU A 220 3.42 -2.60 7.75
CA LEU A 220 3.65 -3.82 6.96
C LEU A 220 5.11 -4.30 7.01
N LEU A 221 6.09 -3.40 7.18
CA LEU A 221 7.50 -3.77 7.23
C LEU A 221 7.79 -4.74 8.37
N ALA A 222 7.15 -4.57 9.54
CA ALA A 222 7.36 -5.42 10.70
C ALA A 222 6.89 -6.88 10.49
N GLU A 223 6.04 -7.10 9.48
CA GLU A 223 5.52 -8.41 9.10
C GLU A 223 6.42 -9.12 8.07
N LEU A 224 7.45 -8.43 7.57
CA LEU A 224 8.39 -8.99 6.61
C LEU A 224 9.55 -9.67 7.34
N GLU A 225 9.87 -10.88 6.90
CA GLU A 225 11.02 -11.71 7.28
C GLU A 225 12.32 -11.16 6.65
N ILE A 226 12.66 -9.90 6.92
CA ILE A 226 13.87 -9.21 6.44
C ILE A 226 14.79 -8.82 7.60
N ASP A 227 16.08 -8.62 7.31
CA ASP A 227 17.01 -8.06 8.28
C ASP A 227 16.87 -6.54 8.31
N HIS A 228 16.07 -6.03 9.26
CA HIS A 228 15.86 -4.59 9.45
C HIS A 228 17.11 -3.83 9.88
N SER A 229 18.16 -4.51 10.33
CA SER A 229 19.43 -3.86 10.71
C SER A 229 20.37 -3.65 9.53
N ALA A 230 20.07 -4.24 8.37
CA ALA A 230 20.86 -4.07 7.16
C ALA A 230 20.77 -2.62 6.64
N GLU A 231 21.90 -2.09 6.17
CA GLU A 231 21.97 -0.74 5.58
C GLU A 231 21.05 -0.60 4.35
N ASP A 232 20.84 -1.71 3.65
CA ASP A 232 19.95 -1.85 2.51
C ASP A 232 18.66 -2.60 2.87
N ALA A 233 18.20 -2.53 4.12
CA ALA A 233 16.87 -3.02 4.48
C ALA A 233 15.78 -2.28 3.69
N LEU A 234 14.65 -2.95 3.46
CA LEU A 234 13.47 -2.28 2.92
C LEU A 234 12.96 -1.26 3.95
N ASP A 235 12.70 -0.04 3.49
CA ASP A 235 12.23 1.04 4.34
C ASP A 235 11.34 2.03 3.56
N TRP A 236 10.17 2.30 4.12
CA TRP A 236 9.21 3.28 3.67
C TRP A 236 8.36 3.76 4.84
N GLY A 237 7.98 5.04 4.82
CA GLY A 237 6.91 5.56 5.67
C GLY A 237 5.55 5.22 5.08
N VAL A 238 5.35 5.58 3.81
CA VAL A 238 4.16 5.23 3.04
C VAL A 238 4.48 4.93 1.58
N LEU A 239 3.78 3.94 1.02
CA LEU A 239 3.73 3.66 -0.41
C LEU A 239 2.34 4.02 -0.93
N THR A 240 2.24 5.07 -1.72
CA THR A 240 0.97 5.57 -2.26
C THR A 240 0.81 5.10 -3.71
N ILE A 241 -0.18 4.27 -3.96
CA ILE A 241 -0.47 3.66 -5.25
C ILE A 241 -1.58 4.42 -5.95
N TYR A 242 -1.31 4.81 -7.19
CA TYR A 242 -2.26 5.47 -8.07
C TYR A 242 -2.57 4.59 -9.27
N THR A 243 -3.85 4.43 -9.57
CA THR A 243 -4.32 3.58 -10.67
C THR A 243 -5.21 4.34 -11.66
N CYS A 244 -5.38 3.80 -12.86
CA CYS A 244 -6.21 4.41 -13.91
C CYS A 244 -7.65 4.69 -13.44
N SER A 245 -8.09 5.96 -13.55
CA SER A 245 -9.45 6.38 -13.18
C SER A 245 -10.54 5.63 -13.93
N GLU A 246 -10.27 5.28 -15.19
CA GLU A 246 -11.22 4.60 -16.07
C GLU A 246 -11.15 3.07 -15.96
N SER A 247 -10.27 2.52 -15.11
CA SER A 247 -10.03 1.08 -15.04
C SER A 247 -9.84 0.46 -16.44
N CYS A 248 -9.01 1.11 -17.25
CA CYS A 248 -8.97 0.89 -18.70
C CYS A 248 -8.66 -0.56 -19.14
N ASP A 249 -9.04 -0.86 -20.38
CA ASP A 249 -8.92 -2.17 -21.03
C ASP A 249 -7.49 -2.68 -21.25
N LEU A 250 -6.46 -1.89 -20.95
CA LEU A 250 -5.08 -2.40 -20.93
C LEU A 250 -4.97 -3.62 -20.00
N ALA A 251 -5.68 -3.61 -18.87
CA ALA A 251 -5.73 -4.71 -17.90
C ALA A 251 -6.53 -5.95 -18.36
N ASN A 252 -7.43 -5.78 -19.33
CA ASN A 252 -8.21 -6.87 -19.93
C ASN A 252 -7.42 -7.53 -21.09
N LYS A 253 -6.67 -6.74 -21.86
CA LYS A 253 -5.87 -7.23 -23.00
C LYS A 253 -4.55 -7.87 -22.58
N GLY A 254 -4.01 -7.45 -21.45
CA GLY A 254 -2.78 -7.93 -20.82
C GLY A 254 -2.71 -7.28 -19.45
N ILE A 255 -1.53 -7.04 -18.91
CA ILE A 255 -1.43 -6.39 -17.61
C ILE A 255 -1.26 -4.86 -17.74
N ALA A 256 -2.02 -4.09 -16.97
CA ALA A 256 -1.83 -2.65 -16.89
C ALA A 256 -0.77 -2.33 -15.84
N GLU A 257 0.12 -1.40 -16.15
CA GLU A 257 1.11 -0.90 -15.20
C GLU A 257 0.63 0.37 -14.53
N GLU A 258 0.67 0.36 -13.20
CA GLU A 258 0.27 1.46 -12.34
C GLU A 258 1.49 2.02 -11.61
N VAL A 259 1.32 3.13 -10.90
CA VAL A 259 2.46 3.89 -10.35
C VAL A 259 2.39 3.94 -8.83
N CYS A 260 3.57 3.94 -8.20
CA CYS A 260 3.73 4.04 -6.76
C CYS A 260 4.64 5.22 -6.42
N TRP A 261 4.20 6.02 -5.47
CA TRP A 261 5.00 7.06 -4.82
C TRP A 261 5.48 6.54 -3.47
N LEU A 262 6.78 6.62 -3.22
CA LEU A 262 7.41 6.24 -1.95
C LEU A 262 7.80 7.50 -1.19
N GLN A 263 7.40 7.58 0.08
CA GLN A 263 7.86 8.59 1.03
C GLN A 263 8.47 7.86 2.23
N LYS A 264 9.69 8.23 2.63
CA LYS A 264 10.32 7.70 3.86
C LYS A 264 9.97 8.59 5.06
N PHE A 265 10.24 8.12 6.27
CA PHE A 265 10.24 9.00 7.43
C PHE A 265 11.43 9.96 7.35
N SER A 266 11.31 11.12 8.00
CA SER A 266 12.44 12.06 8.06
C SER A 266 13.48 11.56 9.05
N ASP A 267 14.76 11.61 8.66
CA ASP A 267 15.89 11.25 9.53
C ASP A 267 16.01 12.17 10.77
N GLN A 268 15.32 13.32 10.76
CA GLN A 268 15.35 14.33 11.83
C GLN A 268 14.64 13.89 13.13
N GLY A 269 14.04 12.69 13.16
CA GLY A 269 13.39 12.12 14.34
C GLY A 269 14.25 11.21 15.22
N ILE A 270 15.47 10.86 14.79
CA ILE A 270 16.35 9.90 15.48
C ILE A 270 17.68 10.56 15.84
N GLU A 271 17.65 11.59 16.69
CA GLU A 271 18.85 11.94 17.47
C GLU A 271 18.76 11.20 18.80
N ALA A 272 19.52 10.10 18.92
CA ALA A 272 19.77 9.48 20.21
C ALA A 272 20.47 10.50 21.12
N PRO A 273 20.03 10.70 22.37
CA PRO A 273 20.76 11.56 23.28
C PRO A 273 22.16 10.98 23.50
N GLU A 274 23.19 11.82 23.37
CA GLU A 274 24.57 11.52 23.78
C GLU A 274 24.67 11.13 25.26
#